data_AF-A0A5K3ETV7-F1
#
_entry.id   AF-A0A5K3ETV7-F1
#
_cell.length_a   1.000
_cell.length_b   1.000
_cell.length_c   1.000
_cell.angle_alpha   90.00
_cell.angle_beta   90.00
_cell.angle_gamma   90.00
#
_symmetry.space_group_name_H-M   'P 1'
#
loop_
_entity.id
_entity.type
_entity.pdbx_description
1 polymer ?
#
loop_
_entity_poly.entity_id
_entity_poly.type
_entity_poly.pdbx_seq_one_letter_code
_entity_poly.pdbx_strand_id
1 'polypeptide(L)'
;MPLLGNRLHVLNTLFKKPKKNSEVTPIFEFVVPETKEICLSEDELKRKKTIYESKIWTCRVTGRANLTYKEAIKSEHTTINILKKAIADHYRTEILQIVHKSESVLTILTSLRYATLGAVDASLLD
;
A
#
# COMPACT_ATOMS: atom_id res chain seq x y z
N MET A 1 7.26 -18.19 -9.25
CA MET A 1 6.25 -18.02 -10.32
C MET A 1 5.91 -16.55 -10.45
N PRO A 2 6.16 -15.88 -11.60
CA PRO A 2 5.70 -14.53 -11.79
C PRO A 2 4.23 -14.58 -12.24
N LEU A 3 3.34 -13.97 -11.47
CA LEU A 3 1.94 -13.78 -11.83
C LEU A 3 1.87 -12.67 -12.92
N LEU A 4 2.27 -13.02 -14.15
CA LEU A 4 2.15 -12.13 -15.31
C LEU A 4 0.72 -12.20 -15.85
N GLY A 5 -0.09 -11.23 -15.48
CA GLY A 5 -1.44 -11.05 -16.04
C GLY A 5 -2.05 -9.70 -15.67
N ASN A 6 -1.70 -9.16 -14.51
CA ASN A 6 -2.08 -7.79 -14.17
C ASN A 6 -1.15 -6.84 -14.91
N ARG A 7 -1.61 -6.29 -16.03
CA ARG A 7 -0.99 -5.09 -16.59
C ARG A 7 -0.97 -4.05 -15.48
N LEU A 8 0.21 -3.73 -14.98
CA LEU A 8 0.35 -2.66 -14.01
C LEU A 8 -0.21 -1.40 -14.66
N HIS A 9 -1.16 -0.76 -13.98
CA HIS A 9 -1.67 0.51 -14.44
C HIS A 9 -0.52 1.51 -14.44
N VAL A 10 -0.01 1.84 -15.64
CA VAL A 10 1.05 2.83 -15.81
C VAL A 10 0.44 4.18 -15.53
N LEU A 11 0.88 4.82 -14.46
CA LEU A 11 0.42 6.16 -14.11
C LEU A 11 0.91 7.14 -15.19
N ASN A 12 0.06 8.10 -15.55
CA ASN A 12 0.48 9.22 -16.38
C ASN A 12 1.65 9.96 -15.73
N THR A 13 2.35 10.78 -16.52
CA THR A 13 3.38 11.69 -16.02
C THR A 13 2.85 12.48 -14.84
N LEU A 14 3.53 12.36 -13.70
CA LEU A 14 3.13 13.05 -12.48
C LEU A 14 3.59 14.50 -12.52
N PHE A 15 2.73 15.40 -12.09
CA PHE A 15 3.11 16.79 -11.86
C PHE A 15 4.12 16.86 -10.70
N LYS A 16 5.37 17.18 -11.04
CA LYS A 16 6.42 17.50 -10.07
C LYS A 16 6.34 18.99 -9.78
N LYS A 17 6.20 19.36 -8.50
CA LYS A 17 6.29 20.77 -8.11
C LYS A 17 7.65 21.32 -8.61
N PRO A 18 7.67 22.48 -9.28
CA PRO A 18 8.91 23.05 -9.78
C PRO A 18 9.87 23.33 -8.62
N LYS A 19 11.14 22.96 -8.79
CA LYS A 19 12.24 23.53 -7.98
C LYS A 19 12.28 25.04 -8.30
N LYS A 20 12.50 25.89 -7.28
CA LYS A 20 12.75 27.33 -7.45
C LYS A 20 13.98 27.54 -8.35
N ASN A 21 13.80 27.56 -9.67
CA ASN A 21 14.68 28.11 -10.72
C ASN A 21 14.38 27.41 -12.04
N SER A 22 13.36 27.89 -12.77
CA SER A 22 13.29 27.86 -14.24
C SER A 22 11.95 28.43 -14.67
N GLU A 23 12.01 29.45 -15.51
CA GLU A 23 10.91 30.18 -16.11
C GLU A 23 10.01 29.25 -16.94
N VAL A 24 8.70 29.53 -16.90
CA VAL A 24 7.60 28.83 -17.57
C VAL A 24 7.33 27.42 -17.04
N THR A 25 6.65 27.36 -15.90
CA THR A 25 5.91 26.15 -15.51
C THR A 25 4.69 25.99 -16.40
N PRO A 26 4.56 24.91 -17.18
CA PRO A 26 3.29 24.61 -17.85
C PRO A 26 2.20 24.49 -16.79
N ILE A 27 1.19 25.35 -16.89
CA ILE A 27 0.00 25.29 -16.05
C ILE A 27 -0.85 24.15 -16.61
N PHE A 28 -0.76 22.98 -15.98
CA PHE A 28 -1.64 21.87 -16.30
C PHE A 28 -2.99 22.11 -15.61
N GLU A 29 -4.02 22.39 -16.40
CA GLU A 29 -5.36 22.69 -15.91
C GLU A 29 -6.07 21.43 -15.35
N PHE A 30 -5.73 20.26 -15.87
CA PHE A 30 -6.35 18.98 -15.50
C PHE A 30 -5.37 18.10 -14.72
N VAL A 31 -5.39 18.22 -13.39
CA VAL A 31 -4.54 17.40 -12.50
C VAL A 31 -5.39 16.67 -11.47
N VAL A 32 -5.18 15.36 -11.33
CA VAL A 32 -5.81 14.54 -10.30
C VAL A 32 -5.23 14.93 -8.93
N PRO A 33 -6.04 15.32 -7.93
CA PRO A 33 -5.51 15.80 -6.65
C PRO A 33 -4.82 14.72 -5.81
N GLU A 34 -5.30 13.47 -5.87
CA GLU A 34 -4.78 12.36 -5.07
C GLU A 34 -3.45 11.82 -5.62
N THR A 35 -3.40 11.55 -6.93
CA THR A 35 -2.22 10.95 -7.58
C THR A 35 -1.27 11.97 -8.19
N LYS A 36 -1.71 13.23 -8.37
CA LYS A 36 -1.00 14.28 -9.12
C LYS A 36 -0.73 13.90 -10.57
N GLU A 37 -1.54 13.02 -11.13
CA GLU A 37 -1.49 12.67 -12.55
C GLU A 37 -1.99 13.83 -13.40
N ILE A 38 -1.27 14.09 -14.48
CA ILE A 38 -1.67 15.06 -15.50
C ILE A 38 -2.63 14.36 -16.48
N CYS A 39 -3.76 15.00 -16.74
CA CYS A 39 -4.75 14.60 -17.72
C CYS A 39 -4.66 15.49 -18.95
N LEU A 40 -4.93 14.93 -20.12
CA LEU A 40 -4.91 15.66 -21.39
C LEU A 40 -6.25 16.32 -21.71
N SER A 41 -7.33 15.87 -21.05
CA SER A 41 -8.70 16.35 -21.25
C SER A 41 -9.48 16.39 -19.93
N GLU A 42 -10.46 17.29 -19.85
CA GLU A 42 -11.41 17.38 -18.74
C GLU A 42 -12.19 16.07 -18.55
N ASP A 43 -12.54 15.39 -19.65
CA ASP A 43 -13.25 14.10 -19.60
C ASP A 43 -12.40 13.00 -18.96
N GLU A 44 -11.09 13.02 -19.22
CA GLU A 44 -10.15 12.08 -18.61
C GLU A 44 -10.06 12.33 -17.10
N LEU A 45 -9.98 13.60 -16.69
CA LEU A 45 -9.97 13.99 -15.28
C LEU A 45 -11.26 13.55 -14.57
N LYS A 46 -12.43 13.79 -15.19
CA LYS A 46 -13.74 13.36 -14.65
C LYS A 46 -13.79 11.84 -14.48
N ARG A 47 -13.39 11.07 -15.50
CA ARG A 47 -13.35 9.60 -15.42
C ARG A 47 -12.45 9.11 -14.30
N LYS A 48 -11.23 9.65 -14.20
CA LYS A 48 -10.28 9.28 -13.13
C LYS A 48 -10.83 9.62 -11.75
N LYS A 49 -11.42 10.80 -11.59
CA LYS A 49 -12.05 11.21 -10.32
C LYS A 49 -13.15 10.24 -9.90
N THR A 50 -14.05 9.87 -10.82
CA THR A 50 -15.09 8.86 -10.54
C THR A 50 -14.50 7.52 -10.12
N ILE A 51 -13.43 7.06 -10.77
CA ILE A 51 -12.76 5.79 -10.41
C ILE A 51 -12.13 5.88 -9.01
N TYR A 52 -11.45 6.97 -8.67
CA TYR A 52 -10.84 7.14 -7.34
C TYR A 52 -11.87 7.30 -6.21
N GLU A 53 -13.03 7.86 -6.50
CA GLU A 53 -14.16 7.98 -5.57
C GLU A 53 -14.96 6.67 -5.45
N SER A 54 -14.89 5.78 -6.44
CA SER A 54 -15.58 4.49 -6.41
C SER A 54 -14.99 3.56 -5.34
N LYS A 55 -15.86 2.74 -4.71
CA LYS A 55 -15.48 1.77 -3.66
C LYS A 55 -15.01 0.44 -4.25
N ILE A 56 -14.10 0.48 -5.21
CA ILE A 56 -13.55 -0.72 -5.86
C ILE A 56 -12.12 -1.03 -5.41
N TRP A 57 -11.54 -0.19 -4.54
CA TRP A 57 -10.14 -0.30 -4.16
C TRP A 57 -9.95 -1.25 -2.99
N THR A 58 -8.79 -1.90 -2.99
CA THR A 58 -8.37 -2.85 -1.97
C THR A 58 -7.05 -2.42 -1.40
N CYS A 59 -6.94 -2.38 -0.08
CA CYS A 59 -5.69 -2.12 0.61
C CYS A 59 -4.68 -3.25 0.31
N ARG A 60 -3.52 -2.90 -0.24
CA ARG A 60 -2.47 -3.89 -0.57
C ARG A 60 -1.91 -4.61 0.66
N VAL A 61 -1.86 -3.91 1.80
CA VAL A 61 -1.19 -4.42 3.01
C VAL A 61 -2.13 -5.30 3.83
N THR A 62 -3.41 -4.92 3.96
CA THR A 62 -4.39 -5.65 4.79
C THR A 62 -5.32 -6.53 3.98
N GLY A 63 -5.40 -6.37 2.66
CA GLY A 63 -6.37 -7.06 1.81
C GLY A 63 -7.80 -6.56 1.96
N ARG A 64 -8.05 -5.51 2.76
CA ARG A 64 -9.39 -4.94 2.96
C ARG A 64 -9.91 -4.33 1.66
N ALA A 65 -11.00 -4.89 1.14
CA ALA A 65 -11.66 -4.46 -0.10
C ALA A 65 -12.78 -3.42 0.17
N ASN A 66 -13.41 -2.94 -0.92
CA ASN A 66 -14.52 -1.98 -0.92
C ASN A 66 -14.18 -0.61 -0.32
N LEU A 67 -12.95 -0.16 -0.50
CA LEU A 67 -12.48 1.15 -0.08
C LEU A 67 -12.47 2.13 -1.24
N THR A 68 -12.56 3.42 -0.94
CA THR A 68 -12.16 4.47 -1.89
C THR A 68 -10.63 4.52 -1.99
N TYR A 69 -10.09 5.12 -3.06
CA TYR A 69 -8.64 5.24 -3.23
C TYR A 69 -7.97 5.95 -2.04
N LYS A 70 -8.59 7.03 -1.54
CA LYS A 70 -8.10 7.78 -0.37
C LYS A 70 -8.05 6.93 0.89
N GLU A 71 -9.08 6.13 1.13
CA GLU A 71 -9.14 5.25 2.28
C GLU A 71 -8.12 4.11 2.16
N ALA A 72 -7.98 3.53 0.98
CA ALA A 72 -6.99 2.50 0.71
C ALA A 72 -5.58 3.01 1.03
N ILE A 73 -5.16 4.17 0.50
CA ILE A 73 -3.84 4.75 0.82
C ILE A 73 -3.67 5.03 2.31
N LYS A 74 -4.68 5.63 2.95
CA LYS A 74 -4.63 5.90 4.40
C LYS A 74 -4.44 4.61 5.20
N SER A 75 -5.17 3.56 4.84
CA SER A 75 -5.07 2.25 5.48
C SER A 75 -3.70 1.60 5.25
N GLU A 76 -3.13 1.73 4.05
CA GLU A 76 -1.79 1.22 3.75
C GLU A 76 -0.73 1.96 4.57
N HIS A 77 -0.78 3.29 4.60
CA HIS A 77 0.21 4.09 5.32
C HIS A 77 0.16 3.84 6.83
N THR A 78 -1.05 3.79 7.40
CA THR A 78 -1.24 3.49 8.82
C THR A 78 -0.73 2.09 9.16
N THR A 79 -1.09 1.08 8.38
CA THR A 79 -0.64 -0.30 8.60
C THR A 79 0.87 -0.44 8.47
N ILE A 80 1.48 0.18 7.44
CA ILE A 80 2.94 0.19 7.27
C ILE A 80 3.63 0.84 8.46
N ASN A 81 3.10 1.97 8.95
CA ASN A 81 3.67 2.64 10.13
C ASN A 81 3.55 1.78 11.39
N ILE A 82 2.45 1.06 11.57
CA ILE A 82 2.28 0.10 12.67
C ILE A 82 3.31 -1.02 12.54
N LEU A 83 3.45 -1.61 11.35
CA LEU A 83 4.42 -2.70 11.10
C LEU A 83 5.86 -2.26 11.35
N LYS A 84 6.24 -1.05 10.90
CA LYS A 84 7.57 -0.47 11.15
C LYS A 84 7.84 -0.22 12.63
N LYS A 85 6.81 0.11 13.43
CA LYS A 85 6.95 0.31 14.87
C LYS A 85 6.98 -1.02 15.64
N ALA A 86 6.21 -2.01 15.19
CA ALA A 86 6.10 -3.30 15.86
C ALA A 86 7.31 -4.21 15.59
N ILE A 87 7.90 -4.14 14.41
CA ILE A 87 9.01 -5.00 14.00
C ILE A 87 10.27 -4.14 13.90
N ALA A 88 11.24 -4.40 14.77
CA ALA A 88 12.55 -3.77 14.68
C ALA A 88 13.34 -4.29 13.46
N ASP A 89 14.15 -3.42 12.86
CA ASP A 89 14.84 -3.71 11.59
C ASP A 89 15.79 -4.91 11.66
N HIS A 90 16.37 -5.21 12.82
CA HIS A 90 17.30 -6.34 12.99
C HIS A 90 16.60 -7.70 12.85
N TYR A 91 15.32 -7.82 13.21
CA TYR A 91 14.55 -9.06 13.02
C TYR A 91 14.19 -9.32 11.56
N ARG A 92 14.30 -8.30 10.68
CA ARG A 92 13.88 -8.43 9.28
C ARG A 92 14.64 -9.54 8.57
N THR A 93 15.95 -9.63 8.76
CA THR A 93 16.79 -10.64 8.13
C THR A 93 16.44 -12.05 8.60
N GLU A 94 16.27 -12.25 9.91
CA GLU A 94 15.94 -13.54 10.49
C GLU A 94 14.54 -14.02 10.05
N ILE A 95 13.54 -13.13 10.09
CA ILE A 95 12.18 -13.43 9.63
C ILE A 95 12.20 -13.82 8.15
N LEU A 96 12.95 -13.11 7.31
CA LEU A 96 13.06 -13.44 5.88
C LEU A 96 13.75 -14.80 5.66
N GLN A 97 14.77 -15.13 6.45
CA GLN A 97 15.43 -16.44 6.37
C GLN A 97 14.49 -17.58 6.78
N ILE A 98 13.70 -17.38 7.84
CA ILE A 98 12.70 -18.37 8.27
C ILE A 98 11.67 -18.59 7.17
N VAL A 99 11.11 -17.51 6.61
CA VAL A 99 10.12 -17.58 5.52
C VAL A 99 10.70 -18.19 4.25
N HIS A 100 11.96 -17.93 3.93
CA HIS A 100 12.60 -18.50 2.74
C HIS A 100 12.85 -20.00 2.87
N LYS A 101 13.20 -20.47 4.07
CA LYS A 101 13.49 -21.88 4.36
C LYS A 101 12.23 -22.69 4.66
N SER A 102 11.11 -22.03 4.98
CA SER A 102 9.86 -22.74 5.23
C SER A 102 9.27 -23.29 3.94
N GLU A 103 9.04 -24.60 3.90
CA GLU A 103 8.26 -25.27 2.85
C GLU A 103 6.74 -25.04 3.00
N SER A 104 6.33 -24.42 4.10
CA SER A 104 4.93 -24.24 4.50
C SER A 104 4.34 -22.91 3.99
N VAL A 105 3.02 -22.88 3.84
CA VAL A 105 2.30 -21.64 3.51
C VAL A 105 2.45 -20.63 4.66
N LEU A 106 2.76 -19.38 4.33
CA LEU A 106 2.93 -18.23 5.25
C LEU A 106 1.82 -18.07 6.30
N THR A 107 0.61 -18.56 6.02
CA THR A 107 -0.54 -18.57 6.93
C THR A 107 -0.31 -19.42 8.19
N ILE A 108 0.42 -20.54 8.08
CA ILE A 108 0.69 -21.44 9.21
C ILE A 108 1.73 -20.81 10.16
N LEU A 109 2.73 -20.14 9.62
CA LEU A 109 3.78 -19.49 10.41
C LEU A 109 3.26 -18.28 11.20
N THR A 110 2.28 -17.57 10.64
CA THR A 110 1.66 -16.43 11.32
C THR A 110 0.71 -16.88 12.42
N SER A 111 -0.07 -17.95 12.23
CA SER A 111 -0.96 -18.48 13.28
C SER A 111 -0.22 -19.11 14.47
N LEU A 112 0.88 -19.83 14.22
CA LEU A 112 1.67 -20.45 15.29
C LEU A 112 2.29 -19.41 16.26
N ARG A 113 2.65 -18.22 15.77
CA ARG A 113 3.18 -17.16 16.63
C ARG A 113 2.12 -16.51 17.52
N TYR A 114 0.88 -16.38 17.06
CA TYR A 114 -0.22 -15.92 17.92
C TYR A 114 -0.60 -16.98 18.96
N ALA A 115 -0.49 -18.27 18.62
CA ALA A 115 -0.68 -19.35 19.58
C ALA A 115 0.40 -19.36 20.68
N THR A 116 1.66 -19.06 20.35
CA THR A 116 2.73 -18.99 21.36
C THR A 116 2.71 -17.71 22.18
N LEU A 117 2.31 -16.55 21.62
CA LEU A 117 2.10 -15.32 22.40
C LEU A 117 0.87 -15.40 23.32
N GLY A 118 -0.23 -16.03 22.88
CA GLY A 118 -1.41 -16.27 23.72
C GLY A 118 -1.19 -17.25 24.87
N ALA A 119 -0.14 -18.08 24.80
CA ALA A 119 0.25 -18.97 25.90
C ALA A 119 1.05 -18.26 27.01
N VAL A 120 1.67 -17.11 26.73
CA VAL A 120 2.45 -16.35 27.72
C VAL A 120 1.53 -15.51 28.63
N ASP A 121 0.38 -15.04 28.12
CA ASP A 121 -0.59 -14.30 28.94
C ASP A 121 -1.41 -15.20 29.89
N ALA A 122 -1.48 -16.51 29.63
CA ALA A 122 -2.19 -17.48 30.47
C ALA A 122 -1.36 -18.02 31.65
N SER A 123 -0.06 -17.71 31.72
CA SER A 123 0.85 -18.20 32.77
C SER A 123 1.19 -17.16 33.84
N LEU A 124 0.46 -16.03 33.87
CA LEU A 124 0.62 -14.98 34.89
C LEU A 124 -0.65 -14.75 35.74
N LEU A 125 -1.53 -15.75 35.82
CA LEU A 125 -2.79 -15.67 36.56
C LEU A 125 -3.12 -16.89 37.44
N ASP A 126 -2.15 -17.76 37.74
CA ASP A 126 -2.23 -18.74 38.83
C ASP A 126 -0.95 -18.73 39.67
#